data_AF-R7LV83-F1
#
_entry.id   AF-R7LV83-F1
#
_cell.length_a   1.000
_cell.length_b   1.000
_cell.length_c   1.000
_cell.angle_alpha   90.00
_cell.angle_beta   90.00
_cell.angle_gamma   90.00
#
_symmetry.space_group_name_H-M   'P 1'
#
loop_
_entity.id
_entity.type
_entity.pdbx_description
1 polymer ?
#
loop_
_entity_poly.entity_id
_entity_poly.type
_entity_poly.pdbx_seq_one_letter_code
_entity_poly.pdbx_strand_id
1 'polypeptide(L)' 'MNNLDNYHLMFNNYPDVVNIKQLREMLGVRITKAYTLVNENIIPSKKIGREYKIPKVMIINYLTNTK' A
#
# COMPACT_ATOMS: atom_id res chain seq x y z
N MET A 1 -12.69 -18.33 -13.02
CA MET A 1 -12.22 -17.62 -11.80
C MET A 1 -12.00 -16.17 -12.16
N ASN A 2 -12.69 -15.27 -11.49
CA ASN A 2 -12.51 -13.84 -11.72
C ASN A 2 -11.17 -13.45 -11.10
N ASN A 3 -10.32 -12.70 -11.81
CA ASN A 3 -9.03 -12.23 -11.27
C ASN A 3 -9.18 -11.44 -9.95
N LEU A 4 -10.40 -10.95 -9.65
CA LEU A 4 -10.77 -10.29 -8.41
C LEU A 4 -10.60 -11.17 -7.16
N ASP A 5 -10.85 -12.48 -7.28
CA ASP A 5 -10.87 -13.42 -6.16
C ASP A 5 -9.47 -13.63 -5.56
N ASN A 6 -8.43 -13.50 -6.39
CA ASN A 6 -7.03 -13.68 -5.97
C ASN A 6 -6.45 -12.45 -5.27
N TYR A 7 -7.01 -11.25 -5.46
CA TYR A 7 -6.52 -10.04 -4.78
C TYR A 7 -6.77 -10.06 -3.28
N HIS A 8 -7.80 -10.79 -2.83
CA HIS A 8 -8.02 -11.05 -1.41
C HIS A 8 -6.89 -11.86 -0.76
N LEU A 9 -6.05 -12.55 -1.54
CA LEU A 9 -4.91 -13.32 -1.05
C LEU A 9 -3.59 -12.51 -1.05
N MET A 10 -3.54 -11.34 -1.71
CA MET A 10 -2.33 -10.52 -1.71
C MET A 10 -2.06 -9.94 -0.31
N PHE A 11 -0.82 -10.09 0.15
CA PHE A 11 -0.36 -9.53 1.42
C PHE A 11 -1.12 -10.03 2.66
N ASN A 12 -1.52 -11.31 2.69
CA ASN A 12 -2.22 -11.93 3.83
C ASN A 12 -1.49 -11.80 5.18
N ASN A 13 -0.16 -11.70 5.16
CA ASN A 13 0.65 -11.54 6.37
C ASN A 13 0.71 -10.09 6.89
N TYR A 14 0.05 -9.14 6.21
CA TYR A 14 0.03 -7.73 6.59
C TYR A 14 -1.34 -7.31 7.14
N PRO A 15 -1.36 -6.45 8.17
CA PRO A 15 -2.60 -5.91 8.72
C PRO A 15 -3.35 -5.06 7.68
N ASP A 16 -4.64 -4.82 7.90
CA ASP A 16 -5.48 -4.05 6.96
C ASP A 16 -5.08 -2.58 6.87
N VAL A 17 -4.42 -2.07 7.91
CA VAL A 17 -3.80 -0.75 7.93
C VAL A 17 -2.31 -0.92 8.17
N VAL A 18 -1.51 -0.46 7.21
CA VAL A 18 -0.06 -0.58 7.25
C VAL A 18 0.61 0.78 7.45
N ASN A 19 1.85 0.76 7.93
CA ASN A 19 2.70 1.93 8.03
C ASN A 19 3.65 2.06 6.83
N ILE A 20 4.44 3.14 6.81
CA ILE A 20 5.36 3.42 5.70
C ILE A 20 6.48 2.37 5.54
N LYS A 21 6.92 1.73 6.64
CA LYS A 21 7.95 0.68 6.59
C LYS A 21 7.38 -0.60 5.96
N GLN A 22 6.16 -0.95 6.31
CA GLN A 22 5.43 -2.06 5.70
C GLN A 22 5.12 -1.79 4.23
N LEU A 23 4.68 -0.58 3.86
CA LEU A 23 4.51 -0.20 2.45
C LEU A 23 5.80 -0.41 1.64
N ARG A 24 6.94 0.03 2.20
CA ARG A 24 8.25 -0.16 1.60
C ARG A 24 8.56 -1.64 1.38
N GLU A 25 8.31 -2.49 2.38
CA GLU A 25 8.51 -3.94 2.29
C GLU A 25 7.57 -4.59 1.26
N MET A 26 6.28 -4.25 1.30
CA MET A 26 5.25 -4.77 0.38
C MET A 26 5.58 -4.44 -1.08
N LEU A 27 6.12 -3.25 -1.35
CA LEU A 27 6.46 -2.81 -2.71
C LEU A 27 7.91 -3.10 -3.11
N GLY A 28 8.77 -3.54 -2.18
CA GLY A 28 10.19 -3.77 -2.44
C GLY A 28 10.99 -2.52 -2.82
N VAL A 29 10.56 -1.33 -2.38
CA VAL A 29 11.18 -0.04 -2.78
C VAL A 29 12.07 0.56 -1.69
N ARG A 30 12.80 1.63 -2.03
CA ARG A 30 13.49 2.46 -1.02
C ARG A 30 12.49 3.25 -0.20
N ILE A 31 12.81 3.52 1.08
CA ILE A 31 11.94 4.27 1.99
C ILE A 31 11.62 5.67 1.46
N THR A 32 12.57 6.31 0.78
CA THR A 32 12.37 7.62 0.13
C THR A 32 11.27 7.56 -0.92
N LYS A 33 11.26 6.52 -1.76
CA LYS A 33 10.22 6.31 -2.77
C LYS A 33 8.86 6.01 -2.12
N ALA A 34 8.82 5.21 -1.05
CA ALA A 34 7.59 4.99 -0.29
C ALA A 34 7.00 6.31 0.25
N TYR A 35 7.85 7.18 0.83
CA TYR A 35 7.42 8.52 1.25
C TYR A 35 6.93 9.38 0.10
N THR A 36 7.62 9.37 -1.05
CA THR A 36 7.16 10.08 -2.26
C THR A 36 5.76 9.64 -2.65
N LEU A 37 5.48 8.33 -2.72
CA LEU A 37 4.18 7.80 -3.11
C LEU A 37 3.02 8.26 -2.20
N VAL A 38 3.25 8.33 -0.89
CA VAL A 38 2.22 8.79 0.05
C VAL A 38 2.12 10.31 0.12
N ASN A 39 3.24 11.03 0.01
CA ASN A 39 3.28 12.50 0.05
C ASN A 39 2.64 13.11 -1.21
N GLU A 40 2.86 12.50 -2.36
CA GLU A 40 2.25 12.90 -3.64
C GLU A 40 0.81 12.36 -3.79
N ASN A 41 0.29 11.67 -2.78
CA ASN A 41 -1.04 11.07 -2.76
C ASN A 41 -1.30 10.09 -3.93
N ILE A 42 -0.22 9.49 -4.48
CA ILE A 42 -0.30 8.43 -5.50
C ILE A 42 -0.91 7.18 -4.87
N ILE A 43 -0.52 6.87 -3.64
CA ILE A 43 -1.18 5.86 -2.80
C ILE A 43 -1.94 6.60 -1.71
N PRO A 44 -3.29 6.63 -1.77
CA PRO A 44 -4.11 7.29 -0.76
C PRO A 44 -3.79 6.80 0.64
N SER A 45 -3.49 7.74 1.54
CA SER A 45 -3.08 7.46 2.91
C SER A 45 -3.52 8.55 3.87
N LYS A 46 -3.59 8.24 5.16
CA LYS A 46 -3.94 9.19 6.22
C LYS A 46 -2.74 9.42 7.12
N LYS A 47 -2.32 10.67 7.27
CA LYS A 47 -1.30 11.05 8.25
C LYS A 47 -1.95 11.18 9.63
N ILE A 48 -1.50 10.37 10.60
CA ILE A 48 -1.99 10.40 11.99
C ILE A 48 -0.77 10.59 12.89
N GLY A 49 -0.66 11.81 13.44
CA GLY A 49 0.52 12.22 14.18
C GLY A 49 1.78 12.19 13.30
N ARG A 50 2.79 11.44 13.75
CA ARG A 50 4.09 11.31 13.03
C ARG A 50 4.10 10.17 12.00
N GLU A 51 3.05 9.36 11.92
CA GLU A 51 3.00 8.19 11.05
C GLU A 51 1.97 8.33 9.93
N TYR A 52 2.24 7.64 8.82
CA TYR A 52 1.24 7.36 7.80
C TYR A 52 0.52 6.05 8.11
N LYS A 53 -0.80 6.07 7.99
CA LYS A 53 -1.67 4.90 8.01
C LYS A 53 -2.23 4.71 6.60
N ILE A 54 -1.87 3.59 5.98
CA ILE A 54 -2.19 3.28 4.59
C ILE A 54 -3.09 2.04 4.58
N PRO A 55 -4.32 2.11 4.06
CA PRO A 55 -5.14 0.91 3.89
C PRO A 55 -4.49 -0.06 2.89
N LYS A 56 -4.37 -1.34 3.26
CA LYS A 56 -3.80 -2.40 2.41
C LYS A 56 -4.46 -2.45 1.02
N VAL A 57 -5.78 -2.22 0.97
CA VAL A 57 -6.56 -2.16 -0.28
C VAL A 57 -6.05 -1.10 -1.26
N MET A 58 -5.50 0.02 -0.78
CA MET A 58 -4.98 1.08 -1.65
C MET A 58 -3.65 0.68 -2.29
N ILE A 59 -2.86 -0.14 -1.59
CA ILE A 59 -1.59 -0.68 -2.10
C ILE A 59 -1.87 -1.75 -3.16
N ILE A 60 -2.85 -2.62 -2.89
CA ILE A 60 -3.32 -3.62 -3.86
C ILE A 60 -3.82 -2.88 -5.11
N ASN A 61 -4.72 -1.91 -4.94
CA ASN A 61 -5.24 -1.10 -6.05
C ASN A 61 -4.11 -0.43 -6.87
N TYR A 62 -3.09 0.10 -6.21
CA TYR A 62 -1.93 0.68 -6.90
C TYR A 62 -1.17 -0.32 -7.79
N LEU A 63 -1.09 -1.59 -7.38
CA LEU A 63 -0.40 -2.64 -8.14
C LEU A 63 -1.27 -3.24 -9.25
N THR A 64 -2.58 -3.27 -9.05
CA THR A 64 -3.51 -3.99 -9.93
C THR A 64 -4.18 -3.07 -10.94
N ASN A 65 -4.23 -1.77 -10.66
CA ASN A 65 -4.78 -0.78 -11.58
C ASN A 65 -3.72 -0.39 -12.62
N THR A 66 -3.41 -1.34 -13.50
CA THR A 66 -2.64 -1.12 -14.71
C THR A 66 -3.58 -0.53 -15.75
N LYS A 67 -3.36 0.74 -16.12
CA LYS A 67 -4.00 1.34 -17.31
C LYS A 67 -3.48 0.69 -18.58
#